data_AF-A0A6B9L4T1-F1
#
_entry.id   AF-A0A6B9L4T1-F1
#
_cell.length_a   1.000
_cell.length_b   1.000
_cell.length_c   1.000
_cell.angle_alpha   90.00
_cell.angle_beta   90.00
_cell.angle_gamma   90.00
#
_symmetry.space_group_name_H-M   'P 1'
#
loop_
_entity.id
_entity.type
_entity.pdbx_description
1 polymer ?
#
loop_
_entity_poly.entity_id
_entity_poly.type
_entity_poly.pdbx_seq_one_letter_code
_entity_poly.pdbx_strand_id
1 'polypeptide(L)'
;MAKLVFISFLVASFCLIGCFGGEAEIKQFWLVRKNAIFQFRFATVEIEKTIYQKVKHILVKAKDDDQKNCIDGVKSEAIIESRAIVKGTVGKILPAIDEVSEALRTGDENKLKAFNNNWNYPEYKVKELANFKLKAAALAPTVQEKLDKCVA
;
A
#
# COMPACT_ATOMS: atom_id res chain seq x y z
N MET A 1 35.56 -46.42 -3.54
CA MET A 1 34.39 -46.12 -2.69
C MET A 1 34.35 -44.67 -2.20
N ALA A 2 35.46 -44.06 -1.76
CA ALA A 2 35.48 -42.66 -1.28
C ALA A 2 34.97 -41.60 -2.29
N LYS A 3 35.22 -41.79 -3.60
CA LYS A 3 34.75 -40.85 -4.64
C LYS A 3 33.21 -40.80 -4.77
N LEU A 4 32.50 -41.90 -4.50
CA LEU A 4 31.03 -41.93 -4.59
C LEU A 4 30.38 -41.18 -3.42
N VAL A 5 30.94 -41.30 -2.22
CA VAL A 5 30.44 -40.60 -1.02
C VAL A 5 30.59 -39.08 -1.14
N PHE A 6 31.68 -38.62 -1.76
CA PHE A 6 31.90 -37.18 -1.95
C PHE A 6 30.91 -36.57 -2.95
N ILE A 7 30.59 -37.30 -4.03
CA ILE A 7 29.61 -36.83 -5.03
C ILE A 7 28.20 -36.78 -4.41
N SER A 8 27.79 -37.80 -3.66
CA SER A 8 26.47 -37.79 -3.01
C SER A 8 26.35 -36.68 -1.95
N PHE A 9 27.43 -36.35 -1.23
CA PHE A 9 27.42 -35.23 -0.28
C PHE A 9 27.28 -33.86 -0.96
N LEU A 10 27.95 -33.64 -2.09
CA LEU A 10 27.81 -32.40 -2.89
C LEU A 10 26.40 -32.26 -3.46
N VAL A 11 25.83 -33.33 -4.02
CA VAL A 11 24.45 -33.30 -4.55
C VAL A 11 23.45 -33.00 -3.45
N ALA A 12 23.58 -33.62 -2.27
CA ALA A 12 22.71 -33.33 -1.13
C ALA A 12 22.82 -31.88 -0.67
N SER A 13 24.03 -31.32 -0.64
CA SER A 13 24.25 -29.91 -0.28
C SER A 13 23.64 -28.94 -1.30
N PHE A 14 23.76 -29.23 -2.61
CA PHE A 14 23.09 -28.45 -3.66
C PHE A 14 21.57 -28.56 -3.60
N CYS A 15 21.02 -29.75 -3.28
CA CYS A 15 19.59 -29.92 -3.05
C CYS A 15 19.12 -29.12 -1.84
N LEU A 16 19.89 -29.07 -0.74
CA LEU A 16 19.52 -28.27 0.43
C LEU A 16 19.59 -26.76 0.15
N ILE A 17 20.64 -26.28 -0.54
CA ILE A 17 20.74 -24.87 -0.95
C ILE A 17 19.58 -24.49 -1.87
N GLY A 18 19.20 -25.37 -2.81
CA GLY A 18 18.07 -25.16 -3.71
C GLY A 18 16.70 -25.19 -3.02
N CYS A 19 16.48 -26.11 -2.08
CA CYS A 19 15.21 -26.24 -1.37
C CYS A 19 14.97 -25.13 -0.34
N PHE A 20 16.00 -24.67 0.38
CA PHE A 20 15.82 -23.62 1.38
C PHE A 20 15.75 -22.21 0.79
N GLY A 21 16.34 -21.97 -0.38
CA GLY A 21 16.32 -20.66 -1.04
C GLY A 21 14.91 -20.16 -1.33
N GLY A 22 14.06 -21.01 -1.92
CA GLY A 22 12.67 -20.65 -2.25
C GLY A 22 11.81 -20.34 -1.03
N GLU A 23 11.95 -21.12 0.05
CA GLU A 23 11.16 -20.93 1.28
C GLU A 23 11.46 -19.57 1.95
N ALA A 24 12.73 -19.15 1.97
CA ALA A 24 13.13 -17.86 2.51
C ALA A 24 12.54 -16.69 1.70
N GLU A 25 12.56 -16.77 0.36
CA GLU A 25 11.99 -15.75 -0.52
C GLU A 25 10.47 -15.66 -0.36
N ILE A 26 9.78 -16.81 -0.29
CA ILE A 26 8.33 -16.87 -0.06
C ILE A 26 7.99 -16.21 1.29
N LYS A 27 8.71 -16.55 2.36
CA LYS A 27 8.50 -15.95 3.68
C LYS A 27 8.73 -14.44 3.66
N GLN A 28 9.77 -13.98 2.95
CA GLN A 28 10.06 -12.56 2.79
C GLN A 28 8.96 -11.83 2.02
N PHE A 29 8.43 -12.45 0.96
CA PHE A 29 7.30 -11.90 0.21
C PHE A 29 6.05 -11.72 1.10
N TRP A 30 5.71 -12.69 1.93
CA TRP A 30 4.56 -12.56 2.84
C TRP A 30 4.73 -11.42 3.86
N LEU A 31 5.96 -11.15 4.29
CA LEU A 31 6.28 -9.97 5.11
C LEU A 31 6.11 -8.66 4.33
N VAL A 32 6.59 -8.60 3.08
CA VAL A 32 6.38 -7.46 2.17
C VAL A 32 4.88 -7.19 1.99
N ARG A 33 4.09 -8.23 1.69
CA ARG A 33 2.64 -8.15 1.57
C ARG A 33 1.98 -7.55 2.82
N LYS A 34 2.28 -8.11 4.00
CA LYS A 34 1.72 -7.63 5.26
C LYS A 34 2.03 -6.15 5.48
N ASN A 35 3.28 -5.74 5.25
CA ASN A 35 3.71 -4.36 5.43
C ASN A 35 3.07 -3.40 4.42
N ALA A 36 2.92 -3.81 3.17
CA ALA A 36 2.28 -3.01 2.13
C ALA A 36 0.78 -2.78 2.42
N ILE A 37 0.06 -3.84 2.79
CA ILE A 37 -1.36 -3.75 3.19
C ILE A 37 -1.51 -2.86 4.42
N PHE A 38 -0.64 -3.03 5.42
CA PHE A 38 -0.66 -2.19 6.61
C PHE A 38 -0.46 -0.70 6.27
N GLN A 39 0.55 -0.38 5.46
CA GLN A 39 0.81 1.00 5.03
C GLN A 39 -0.34 1.60 4.23
N PHE A 40 -0.93 0.84 3.32
CA PHE A 40 -2.11 1.28 2.56
C PHE A 40 -3.28 1.64 3.49
N ARG A 41 -3.60 0.77 4.45
CA ARG A 41 -4.67 1.01 5.43
C ARG A 41 -4.35 2.19 6.34
N PHE A 42 -3.13 2.26 6.84
CA PHE A 42 -2.68 3.34 7.70
C PHE A 42 -2.77 4.69 6.97
N ALA A 43 -2.26 4.78 5.74
CA ALA A 43 -2.34 5.98 4.91
C ALA A 43 -3.79 6.39 4.62
N THR A 44 -4.68 5.41 4.37
CA THR A 44 -6.12 5.67 4.19
C THR A 44 -6.72 6.30 5.44
N VAL A 45 -6.47 5.71 6.62
CA VAL A 45 -6.98 6.25 7.89
C VAL A 45 -6.41 7.65 8.17
N GLU A 46 -5.11 7.85 7.90
CA GLU A 46 -4.44 9.13 8.12
C GLU A 46 -5.08 10.25 7.30
N ILE A 47 -5.22 10.05 5.98
CA ILE A 47 -5.76 11.09 5.09
C ILE A 47 -7.27 11.32 5.31
N GLU A 48 -8.06 10.25 5.51
CA GLU A 48 -9.49 10.38 5.76
C GLU A 48 -9.77 11.04 7.11
N LYS A 49 -8.98 10.74 8.15
CA LYS A 49 -9.09 11.39 9.47
C LYS A 49 -8.93 12.91 9.36
N THR A 50 -7.95 13.39 8.58
CA THR A 50 -7.75 14.83 8.36
C THR A 50 -8.97 15.47 7.69
N ILE A 51 -9.58 14.79 6.71
CA ILE A 51 -10.82 15.25 6.06
C ILE A 51 -11.97 15.33 7.07
N TYR A 52 -12.20 14.26 7.84
CA TYR A 52 -13.28 14.25 8.84
C TYR A 52 -13.12 15.32 9.92
N GLN A 53 -11.89 15.61 10.35
CA GLN A 53 -11.63 16.69 11.31
C GLN A 53 -12.02 18.06 10.74
N LYS A 54 -11.67 18.34 9.48
CA LYS A 54 -12.05 19.59 8.80
C LYS A 54 -13.55 19.71 8.60
N VAL A 55 -14.18 18.64 8.12
CA VAL A 55 -15.64 18.56 7.97
C VAL A 55 -16.34 18.82 9.31
N LYS A 56 -15.92 18.16 10.38
CA LYS A 56 -16.47 18.37 11.72
C LYS A 56 -16.35 19.83 12.18
N HIS A 57 -15.21 20.47 11.91
CA HIS A 57 -15.02 21.88 12.26
C HIS A 57 -15.98 22.81 11.52
N ILE A 58 -16.23 22.54 10.23
CA ILE A 58 -17.09 23.39 9.39
C ILE A 58 -18.58 23.10 9.61
N LEU A 59 -18.97 21.86 9.92
CA LEU A 59 -20.36 21.52 10.24
C LEU A 59 -20.93 22.32 11.42
N VAL A 60 -20.09 22.73 12.37
CA VAL A 60 -20.50 23.59 13.51
C VAL A 60 -20.89 25.00 13.05
N LYS A 61 -20.42 25.44 11.88
CA LYS A 61 -20.70 26.77 11.31
C LYS A 61 -21.92 26.77 10.37
N ALA A 62 -22.38 25.60 9.93
CA ALA A 62 -23.52 25.49 9.03
C ALA A 62 -24.83 25.88 9.73
N LYS A 63 -25.63 26.73 9.09
CA LYS A 63 -26.86 27.32 9.64
C LYS A 63 -28.13 26.60 9.17
N ASP A 64 -28.08 26.04 7.99
CA ASP A 64 -29.20 25.41 7.31
C ASP A 64 -28.80 24.08 6.66
N ASP A 65 -29.77 23.40 6.06
CA ASP A 65 -29.56 22.09 5.47
C ASP A 65 -28.87 22.18 4.09
N ASP A 66 -28.98 23.29 3.36
CA ASP A 66 -28.28 23.48 2.09
C ASP A 66 -26.76 23.56 2.31
N GLN A 67 -26.33 24.28 3.35
CA GLN A 67 -24.93 24.33 3.76
C GLN A 67 -24.41 22.95 4.20
N LYS A 68 -25.20 22.19 4.97
CA LYS A 68 -24.82 20.82 5.38
C LYS A 68 -24.70 19.88 4.19
N ASN A 69 -25.64 19.96 3.25
CA ASN A 69 -25.62 19.17 2.02
C ASN A 69 -24.40 19.50 1.16
N CYS A 70 -24.04 20.79 1.05
CA CYS A 70 -22.79 21.23 0.40
C CYS A 70 -21.56 20.60 1.08
N ILE A 71 -21.48 20.67 2.41
CA ILE A 71 -20.38 20.10 3.18
C ILE A 71 -20.27 18.58 2.98
N ASP A 72 -21.40 17.88 2.96
CA ASP A 72 -21.43 16.43 2.72
C ASP A 72 -21.01 16.06 1.29
N GLY A 73 -21.33 16.91 0.30
CA GLY A 73 -20.82 16.80 -1.06
C GLY A 73 -19.30 16.93 -1.11
N VAL A 74 -18.76 18.00 -0.53
CA VAL A 74 -17.30 18.24 -0.46
C VAL A 74 -16.58 17.11 0.29
N LYS A 75 -17.14 16.62 1.40
CA LYS A 75 -16.63 15.46 2.14
C LYS A 75 -16.52 14.25 1.22
N SER A 76 -17.59 13.94 0.49
CA SER A 76 -17.66 12.74 -0.36
C SER A 76 -16.64 12.79 -1.50
N GLU A 77 -16.52 13.93 -2.18
CA GLU A 77 -15.48 14.16 -3.19
C GLU A 77 -14.08 14.02 -2.61
N ALA A 78 -13.82 14.62 -1.44
CA ALA A 78 -12.52 14.55 -0.78
C ALA A 78 -12.12 13.12 -0.41
N ILE A 79 -13.07 12.27 0.00
CA ILE A 79 -12.83 10.84 0.27
C ILE A 79 -12.51 10.06 -1.02
N ILE A 80 -13.15 10.39 -2.14
CA ILE A 80 -12.84 9.77 -3.43
C ILE A 80 -11.42 10.15 -3.87
N GLU A 81 -11.08 11.44 -3.78
CA GLU A 81 -9.76 11.94 -4.13
C GLU A 81 -8.66 11.37 -3.22
N SER A 82 -8.92 11.29 -1.91
CA SER A 82 -7.97 10.74 -0.95
C SER A 82 -7.67 9.26 -1.24
N ARG A 83 -8.68 8.47 -1.60
CA ARG A 83 -8.51 7.07 -2.02
C ARG A 83 -7.73 6.95 -3.32
N ALA A 84 -7.93 7.87 -4.26
CA ALA A 84 -7.12 7.93 -5.48
C ALA A 84 -5.65 8.22 -5.17
N ILE A 85 -5.37 9.15 -4.24
CA ILE A 85 -4.01 9.44 -3.76
C ILE A 85 -3.38 8.21 -3.12
N VAL A 86 -4.08 7.53 -2.19
CA VAL A 86 -3.53 6.35 -1.51
C VAL A 86 -3.23 5.22 -2.50
N LYS A 87 -4.17 4.93 -3.42
CA LYS A 87 -3.98 3.93 -4.47
C LYS A 87 -2.83 4.29 -5.42
N GLY A 88 -2.70 5.56 -5.78
CA GLY A 88 -1.66 6.06 -6.68
C GLY A 88 -0.28 6.27 -6.05
N THR A 89 -0.13 6.00 -4.75
CA THR A 89 1.12 6.14 -4.00
C THR A 89 1.46 4.84 -3.29
N VAL A 90 1.28 4.74 -1.97
CA VAL A 90 1.63 3.54 -1.18
C VAL A 90 0.89 2.29 -1.63
N GLY A 91 -0.33 2.43 -2.16
CA GLY A 91 -1.15 1.34 -2.69
C GLY A 91 -0.75 0.83 -4.07
N LYS A 92 0.17 1.50 -4.78
CA LYS A 92 0.51 1.19 -6.18
C LYS A 92 1.08 -0.22 -6.36
N ILE A 93 1.75 -0.75 -5.35
CA ILE A 93 2.34 -2.10 -5.33
C ILE A 93 1.30 -3.21 -5.09
N LEU A 94 0.11 -2.89 -4.57
CA LEU A 94 -0.85 -3.92 -4.14
C LEU A 94 -1.30 -4.85 -5.27
N PRO A 95 -1.59 -4.38 -6.50
CA PRO A 95 -1.95 -5.30 -7.59
C PRO A 95 -0.85 -6.32 -7.91
N ALA A 96 0.42 -5.91 -7.86
CA ALA A 96 1.55 -6.83 -8.08
C ALA A 96 1.68 -7.84 -6.93
N ILE A 97 1.41 -7.42 -5.70
CA ILE A 97 1.38 -8.31 -4.53
C ILE A 97 0.22 -9.31 -4.64
N ASP A 98 -0.95 -8.88 -5.09
CA ASP A 98 -2.10 -9.77 -5.25
C ASP A 98 -1.84 -10.82 -6.34
N GLU A 99 -1.21 -10.43 -7.45
CA GLU A 99 -0.79 -11.35 -8.51
C GLU A 99 0.20 -12.42 -8.01
N VAL A 100 1.23 -12.02 -7.25
CA VAL A 100 2.19 -12.97 -6.66
C VAL A 100 1.51 -13.86 -5.62
N SER A 101 0.62 -13.30 -4.81
CA SER A 101 -0.11 -14.06 -3.78
C SER A 101 -0.94 -15.18 -4.38
N GLU A 102 -1.62 -14.91 -5.50
CA GLU A 102 -2.43 -15.91 -6.21
C GLU A 102 -1.55 -16.96 -6.89
N ALA A 103 -0.45 -16.56 -7.53
CA ALA A 103 0.49 -17.49 -8.14
C ALA A 103 1.11 -18.46 -7.12
N LEU A 104 1.50 -17.95 -5.95
CA LEU A 104 2.02 -18.78 -4.86
C LEU A 104 0.97 -19.75 -4.30
N ARG A 105 -0.32 -19.45 -4.39
CA ARG A 105 -1.41 -20.36 -3.98
C ARG A 105 -1.46 -21.61 -4.87
N THR A 106 -1.06 -21.48 -6.14
CA THR A 106 -0.96 -22.60 -7.10
C THR A 106 0.44 -23.20 -7.20
N GLY A 107 1.39 -22.75 -6.37
CA GLY A 107 2.79 -23.20 -6.40
C GLY A 107 3.63 -22.63 -7.54
N ASP A 108 3.18 -21.56 -8.21
CA ASP A 108 3.96 -20.88 -9.25
C ASP A 108 4.85 -19.78 -8.65
N GLU A 109 6.16 -20.05 -8.60
CA GLU A 109 7.16 -19.11 -8.11
C GLU A 109 7.68 -18.13 -9.17
N ASN A 110 7.31 -18.27 -10.44
CA ASN A 110 7.82 -17.40 -11.51
C ASN A 110 7.43 -15.95 -11.29
N LYS A 111 6.21 -15.70 -10.80
CA LYS A 111 5.73 -14.37 -10.43
C LYS A 111 6.48 -13.78 -9.25
N LEU A 112 6.86 -14.59 -8.26
CA LEU A 112 7.69 -14.15 -7.14
C LEU A 112 9.07 -13.69 -7.61
N LYS A 113 9.72 -14.47 -8.49
CA LYS A 113 11.01 -14.08 -9.08
C LYS A 113 10.91 -12.79 -9.89
N ALA A 114 9.88 -12.66 -10.72
CA ALA A 114 9.63 -11.42 -11.47
C ALA A 114 9.36 -10.22 -10.53
N PHE A 115 8.63 -10.44 -9.43
CA PHE A 115 8.39 -9.41 -8.43
C PHE A 115 9.70 -8.97 -7.74
N ASN A 116 10.52 -9.91 -7.28
CA ASN A 116 11.80 -9.62 -6.62
C ASN A 116 12.78 -8.88 -7.54
N ASN A 117 12.73 -9.12 -8.85
CA ASN A 117 13.55 -8.42 -9.84
C ASN A 117 13.05 -6.99 -10.15
N ASN A 118 11.73 -6.76 -10.06
CA ASN A 118 11.12 -5.48 -10.44
C ASN A 118 10.86 -4.54 -9.25
N TRP A 119 10.79 -5.08 -8.03
CA TRP A 119 10.38 -4.35 -6.84
C TRP A 119 11.40 -4.43 -5.72
N ASN A 120 12.14 -3.33 -5.52
CA ASN A 120 12.86 -3.10 -4.27
C ASN A 120 11.89 -2.51 -3.23
N TYR A 121 11.27 -3.37 -2.41
CA TYR A 121 10.25 -2.92 -1.45
C TYR A 121 10.74 -1.88 -0.42
N PRO A 122 11.93 -2.04 0.21
CA PRO A 122 12.47 -1.01 1.10
C PRO A 122 12.56 0.39 0.47
N GLU A 123 13.10 0.50 -0.75
CA GLU A 123 13.21 1.78 -1.45
C GLU A 123 11.85 2.30 -1.90
N TYR A 124 11.00 1.43 -2.46
CA TYR A 124 9.63 1.76 -2.85
C TYR A 124 8.85 2.35 -1.67
N LYS A 125 8.92 1.71 -0.50
CA LYS A 125 8.23 2.15 0.72
C LYS A 125 8.59 3.58 1.08
N VAL A 126 9.88 3.91 1.10
CA VAL A 126 10.35 5.25 1.47
C VAL A 126 9.89 6.28 0.44
N LYS A 127 10.08 5.98 -0.85
CA LYS A 127 9.71 6.88 -1.95
C LYS A 127 8.21 7.16 -1.99
N GLU A 128 7.37 6.12 -1.98
CA GLU A 128 5.92 6.31 -2.12
C GLU A 128 5.28 6.83 -0.85
N LEU A 129 5.87 6.61 0.33
CA LEU A 129 5.43 7.29 1.56
C LEU A 129 5.68 8.79 1.50
N ALA A 130 6.83 9.22 0.95
CA ALA A 130 7.12 10.64 0.75
C ALA A 130 6.15 11.27 -0.28
N ASN A 131 5.89 10.56 -1.38
CA ASN A 131 4.92 10.97 -2.40
C ASN A 131 3.49 11.08 -1.83
N PHE A 132 3.08 10.11 -1.02
CA PHE A 132 1.81 10.14 -0.29
C PHE A 132 1.71 11.39 0.59
N LYS A 133 2.72 11.66 1.43
CA LYS A 133 2.72 12.82 2.34
C LYS A 133 2.61 14.14 1.57
N LEU A 134 3.33 14.28 0.46
CA LEU A 134 3.28 15.47 -0.39
C LEU A 134 1.87 15.69 -0.96
N LYS A 135 1.26 14.64 -1.52
CA LYS A 135 -0.10 14.73 -2.09
C LYS A 135 -1.17 14.94 -1.02
N ALA A 136 -1.06 14.26 0.12
CA ALA A 136 -1.98 14.43 1.25
C ALA A 136 -1.92 15.85 1.82
N ALA A 137 -0.72 16.43 1.94
CA ALA A 137 -0.54 17.80 2.38
C ALA A 137 -1.14 18.82 1.39
N ALA A 138 -1.10 18.54 0.09
CA ALA A 138 -1.72 19.37 -0.94
C ALA A 138 -3.26 19.28 -0.94
N LEU A 139 -3.84 18.10 -0.63
CA LEU A 139 -5.28 17.91 -0.56
C LEU A 139 -5.92 18.72 0.59
N ALA A 140 -5.28 18.77 1.75
CA ALA A 140 -5.82 19.39 2.97
C ALA A 140 -6.27 20.86 2.81
N PRO A 141 -5.49 21.78 2.21
CA PRO A 141 -5.94 23.15 1.96
C PRO A 141 -7.04 23.23 0.90
N THR A 142 -6.98 22.44 -0.17
CA THR A 142 -8.03 22.39 -1.20
C THR A 142 -9.39 21.99 -0.62
N VAL A 143 -9.40 20.98 0.26
CA VAL A 143 -10.61 20.57 0.98
C VAL A 143 -11.10 21.70 1.90
N GLN A 144 -10.19 22.38 2.61
CA GLN A 144 -10.58 23.49 3.48
C GLN A 144 -11.23 24.63 2.69
N GLU A 145 -10.64 25.04 1.57
CA GLU A 145 -11.18 26.11 0.71
C GLU A 145 -12.58 25.76 0.19
N LYS A 146 -12.78 24.52 -0.27
CA LYS A 146 -14.11 24.04 -0.71
C LYS A 146 -15.12 24.05 0.44
N LEU A 147 -14.71 23.62 1.64
CA LEU A 147 -15.58 23.62 2.81
C LEU A 147 -15.94 25.04 3.28
N ASP A 148 -14.99 25.97 3.25
CA ASP A 148 -15.22 27.36 3.65
C ASP A 148 -16.24 28.03 2.72
N LYS A 149 -16.23 27.70 1.41
CA LYS A 149 -17.24 28.17 0.45
C LYS A 149 -18.66 27.67 0.73
N CYS A 150 -18.83 26.55 1.46
CA CYS A 150 -20.16 26.07 1.83
C CYS A 150 -20.79 26.87 2.98
N VAL A 151 -20.01 27.64 3.74
CA VAL A 151 -20.48 28.39 4.93
C VAL A 151 -20.22 29.89 4.85
N ALA A 152 -19.65 30.37 3.74
CA ALA A 152 -19.47 31.78 3.44
C ALA A 152 -20.80 32.42 3.05
#